data_AF-S4WLN0-F1
#
_entry.id   AF-S4WLN0-F1
#
_cell.length_a   1.000
_cell.length_b   1.000
_cell.length_c   1.000
_cell.angle_alpha   90.00
_cell.angle_beta   90.00
_cell.angle_gamma   90.00
#
_symmetry.space_group_name_H-M   'P 1'
#
loop_
_entity.id
_entity.type
_entity.pdbx_description
1 polymer ?
#
loop_
_entity_poly.entity_id
_entity_poly.type
_entity_poly.pdbx_seq_one_letter_code
_entity_poly.pdbx_strand_id
1 'polypeptide(L)'
;FTFYELCTDLGWAINGRYYDKAEKCLTRLQATAMQFSSGRIGRLESVSLIHRFRVLDRGKKTSRCQVEIDEEMVVLFAGDHYSKFVWEKYRELS
;
A
#
# COMPACT_ATOMS: atom_id res chain seq x y z
N PHE A 1 -4.16 -10.13 1.61
CA PHE A 1 -3.25 -10.84 0.69
C PHE A 1 -2.20 -11.60 1.49
N THR A 2 -1.45 -12.50 0.87
CA THR A 2 -0.26 -13.15 1.43
C THR A 2 1.02 -12.54 0.84
N PHE A 3 2.16 -12.63 1.52
CA PHE A 3 3.42 -12.17 0.92
C PHE A 3 3.82 -13.00 -0.31
N TYR A 4 3.37 -14.26 -0.39
CA TYR A 4 3.55 -15.07 -1.59
C TYR A 4 2.85 -14.46 -2.80
N GLU A 5 1.57 -14.11 -2.66
CA GLU A 5 0.78 -13.44 -3.71
C GLU A 5 1.45 -12.11 -4.11
N LEU A 6 1.79 -11.28 -3.12
CA LEU A 6 2.42 -9.98 -3.37
C LEU A 6 3.76 -10.12 -4.12
N CYS A 7 4.63 -11.04 -3.72
CA CYS A 7 5.89 -11.26 -4.42
C CYS A 7 5.66 -11.81 -5.83
N THR A 8 4.66 -12.67 -6.02
CA THR A 8 4.29 -13.20 -7.35
C THR A 8 3.82 -12.07 -8.27
N ASP A 9 2.92 -11.21 -7.78
CA ASP A 9 2.35 -10.10 -8.56
C ASP A 9 3.40 -9.04 -8.95
N LEU A 10 4.40 -8.84 -8.08
CA LEU A 10 5.52 -7.91 -8.27
C LEU A 10 6.73 -8.52 -8.99
N GLY A 11 6.68 -9.81 -9.38
CA GLY A 11 7.80 -10.50 -10.02
C GLY A 11 9.03 -10.66 -9.12
N TRP A 12 8.86 -10.66 -7.81
CA TRP A 12 9.94 -10.84 -6.83
C TRP A 12 10.20 -12.32 -6.53
N ALA A 13 11.44 -12.66 -6.19
CA ALA A 13 11.77 -14.02 -5.80
C ALA A 13 11.05 -14.42 -4.50
N ILE A 14 10.51 -15.64 -4.47
CA ILE A 14 9.76 -16.17 -3.32
C ILE A 14 10.74 -16.69 -2.26
N ASN A 15 11.18 -15.81 -1.37
CA ASN A 15 12.05 -16.18 -0.23
C ASN A 15 11.92 -15.18 0.93
N GLY A 16 12.48 -15.53 2.09
CA GLY A 16 12.40 -14.72 3.31
C GLY A 16 12.90 -13.28 3.14
N ARG A 17 13.94 -13.06 2.33
CA ARG A 17 14.47 -11.71 2.06
C ARG A 17 13.45 -10.79 1.40
N TYR A 18 12.68 -11.29 0.42
CA TYR A 18 11.66 -10.49 -0.25
C TYR A 18 10.38 -10.35 0.57
N TYR A 19 10.09 -11.28 1.47
CA TYR A 19 9.04 -11.10 2.47
C TYR A 19 9.41 -10.00 3.47
N ASP A 20 10.65 -9.96 3.97
CA ASP A 20 11.14 -8.87 4.81
C ASP A 20 11.13 -7.53 4.06
N LYS A 21 11.44 -7.55 2.75
CA LYS A 21 11.32 -6.35 1.89
C LYS A 21 9.87 -5.87 1.81
N ALA A 22 8.92 -6.77 1.59
CA ALA A 22 7.50 -6.43 1.55
C ALA A 22 7.01 -5.85 2.89
N GLU A 23 7.39 -6.46 4.01
CA GLU A 23 7.07 -5.96 5.35
C GLU A 23 7.64 -4.54 5.56
N LYS A 24 8.91 -4.30 5.19
CA LYS A 24 9.53 -2.97 5.22
C LYS A 24 8.80 -1.94 4.34
N CYS A 25 8.33 -2.34 3.17
CA CYS A 25 7.53 -1.48 2.31
C CYS A 25 6.22 -1.06 3.00
N LEU A 26 5.52 -1.99 3.65
CA LEU A 26 4.31 -1.69 4.42
C LEU A 26 4.60 -0.75 5.60
N THR A 27 5.68 -0.99 6.35
CA THR A 27 6.10 -0.07 7.42
C THR A 27 6.36 1.34 6.89
N ARG A 28 7.01 1.46 5.72
CA ARG A 28 7.23 2.77 5.08
C ARG A 28 5.94 3.42 4.64
N LEU A 29 4.99 2.67 4.07
CA LEU A 29 3.68 3.21 3.68
C LEU A 29 2.90 3.73 4.89
N GLN A 30 3.03 3.09 6.05
CA GLN A 30 2.42 3.56 7.30
C GLN A 30 3.10 4.81 7.84
N ALA A 31 4.44 4.87 7.81
CA ALA A 31 5.21 5.98 8.38
C ALA A 31 5.30 7.22 7.47
N THR A 32 5.09 7.04 6.16
CA THR A 32 5.21 8.13 5.19
C THR A 32 3.91 8.90 5.14
N ALA A 33 3.97 10.17 5.53
CA ALA A 33 2.88 11.10 5.29
C ALA A 33 2.91 11.56 3.82
N MET A 34 1.77 11.45 3.15
CA MET A 34 1.49 12.11 1.88
C MET A 34 0.93 13.49 2.16
N GLN A 35 1.62 14.51 1.66
CA GLN A 35 1.16 15.89 1.70
C GLN A 35 0.44 16.23 0.40
N PHE A 36 -0.75 16.79 0.49
CA PHE A 36 -1.47 17.26 -0.69
C PHE A 36 -2.23 18.55 -0.41
N SER A 37 -2.39 19.35 -1.46
CA SER A 37 -3.23 20.54 -1.45
C SER A 37 -4.27 20.41 -2.55
N SER A 38 -5.54 20.69 -2.24
CA SER A 38 -6.61 20.73 -3.22
C SER A 38 -7.38 22.04 -3.10
N GLY A 39 -7.75 22.64 -4.24
CA GLY A 39 -8.63 23.82 -4.24
C GLY A 39 -9.98 23.57 -3.56
N ARG A 40 -10.42 22.29 -3.45
CA ARG A 40 -11.62 21.87 -2.72
C ARG A 40 -11.44 21.95 -1.20
N ILE A 41 -10.26 21.57 -0.71
CA ILE A 41 -9.99 21.43 0.73
C ILE A 41 -9.44 22.75 1.29
N GLY A 42 -8.84 23.59 0.45
CA GLY A 42 -8.41 24.96 0.81
C GLY A 42 -7.27 25.02 1.83
N ARG A 43 -6.71 23.86 2.22
CA ARG A 43 -5.59 23.72 3.16
C ARG A 43 -4.66 22.57 2.74
N LEU A 44 -3.43 22.61 3.24
CA LEU A 44 -2.47 21.51 3.13
C LEU A 44 -2.87 20.43 4.14
N GLU A 45 -3.03 19.20 3.67
CA GLU A 45 -3.26 18.02 4.51
C GLU A 45 -2.06 17.10 4.46
N SER A 46 -1.79 16.40 5.56
CA SER A 46 -0.68 15.46 5.70
C SER A 46 -1.21 14.16 6.29
N VAL A 47 -1.38 13.15 5.45
CA VAL A 47 -2.08 11.91 5.80
C VAL A 47 -1.21 10.68 5.60
N SER A 48 -1.39 9.64 6.41
CA SER A 48 -0.71 8.36 6.19
C SER A 48 -1.40 7.60 5.05
N LEU A 49 -0.63 6.87 4.23
CA LEU A 49 -1.23 6.08 3.13
C LEU A 49 -2.02 4.88 3.64
N ILE A 50 -1.52 4.26 4.71
CA ILE A 50 -2.21 3.18 5.41
C ILE A 50 -2.26 3.54 6.89
N HIS A 51 -3.42 3.34 7.51
CA HIS A 51 -3.62 3.56 8.93
C HIS A 51 -2.81 2.54 9.75
N ARG A 52 -2.92 1.26 9.36
CA ARG A 52 -2.19 0.15 9.98
C ARG A 52 -2.12 -1.06 9.07
N PHE A 53 -1.17 -1.94 9.34
CA PHE A 53 -1.16 -3.30 8.80
C PHE A 53 -0.88 -4.32 9.90
N ARG A 54 -1.29 -5.56 9.66
CA ARG A 54 -1.06 -6.71 10.55
C ARG A 54 -0.66 -7.91 9.73
N VAL A 55 0.31 -8.68 10.23
CA VAL A 55 0.68 -9.99 9.67
C VAL A 55 0.17 -11.06 10.63
N LEU A 56 -0.92 -11.71 10.26
CA LEU A 56 -1.47 -12.86 10.97
C LEU A 56 -0.61 -14.09 10.68
N ASP A 57 -0.47 -14.98 11.66
CA ASP A 57 0.23 -16.26 11.51
C ASP A 57 1.65 -16.14 10.89
N ARG A 58 2.41 -15.11 11.27
CA ARG A 58 3.77 -14.86 10.75
C ARG A 58 4.63 -16.12 10.87
N GLY A 59 5.29 -16.50 9.77
CA GLY A 59 6.13 -17.69 9.69
C GLY A 59 5.39 -19.00 9.40
N LYS A 60 4.05 -19.02 9.43
CA LYS A 60 3.25 -20.18 9.00
C LYS A 60 2.86 -20.06 7.52
N LYS A 61 2.51 -21.19 6.91
CA LYS A 61 1.93 -21.23 5.55
C LYS A 61 0.61 -20.46 5.45
N THR A 62 -0.10 -20.28 6.57
CA THR A 62 -1.36 -19.52 6.64
C THR A 62 -1.15 -18.02 6.83
N SER A 63 0.10 -17.51 6.75
CA SER A 63 0.38 -16.12 7.02
C SER A 63 -0.38 -15.19 6.09
N ARG A 64 -1.08 -14.20 6.65
CA ARG A 64 -1.89 -13.23 5.91
C ARG A 64 -1.57 -11.82 6.34
N CYS A 65 -1.43 -10.94 5.37
CA CYS A 65 -1.34 -9.51 5.57
C CYS A 65 -2.74 -8.89 5.45
N GLN A 66 -3.11 -8.13 6.48
CA GLN A 66 -4.27 -7.24 6.51
C GLN A 66 -3.75 -5.80 6.52
N VAL A 67 -4.30 -4.96 5.65
CA VAL A 67 -3.94 -3.55 5.52
C VAL A 67 -5.23 -2.75 5.63
N GLU A 68 -5.18 -1.70 6.43
CA GLU A 68 -6.26 -0.73 6.62
C GLU A 68 -5.81 0.60 6.03
N ILE A 69 -6.58 1.10 5.06
CA ILE A 69 -6.35 2.40 4.44
C ILE A 69 -6.85 3.48 5.39
N ASP A 70 -6.15 4.61 5.45
CA ASP A 70 -6.57 5.74 6.27
C ASP A 70 -7.93 6.30 5.81
N GLU A 71 -8.80 6.68 6.75
CA GLU A 71 -10.13 7.18 6.44
C GLU A 71 -10.07 8.47 5.60
N GLU A 72 -9.09 9.34 5.87
CA GLU A 72 -8.89 10.56 5.10
C GLU A 72 -8.46 10.24 3.66
N MET A 73 -7.64 9.19 3.49
CA MET A 73 -7.29 8.69 2.16
C MET A 73 -8.52 8.20 1.39
N VAL A 74 -9.47 7.51 2.05
CA VAL A 74 -10.72 7.08 1.38
C VAL A 74 -11.52 8.29 0.88
N VAL A 75 -11.59 9.37 1.66
CA VAL A 75 -12.30 10.61 1.27
C VAL A 75 -11.64 11.29 0.05
N LEU A 76 -10.32 11.16 -0.12
CA LEU A 76 -9.62 11.73 -1.27
C LEU A 76 -9.96 11.03 -2.57
N PHE A 77 -10.12 9.71 -2.53
CA PHE A 77 -10.43 8.90 -3.71
C PHE A 77 -11.94 8.66 -3.89
N ALA A 78 -12.80 9.26 -3.06
CA ALA A 78 -14.25 9.16 -3.20
C ALA A 78 -14.79 9.97 -4.40
N GLY A 79 -15.88 9.49 -5.01
CA GLY A 79 -16.49 10.11 -6.18
C GLY A 79 -15.65 9.90 -7.45
N ASP A 80 -15.47 10.94 -8.26
CA ASP A 80 -14.70 10.90 -9.52
C ASP A 80 -13.29 11.53 -9.38
N HIS A 81 -12.79 11.68 -8.16
CA HIS A 81 -11.52 12.35 -7.87
C HIS A 81 -10.31 11.41 -7.95
N TYR A 82 -10.26 10.58 -8.98
CA TYR A 82 -9.19 9.63 -9.21
C TYR A 82 -8.89 9.50 -10.71
N SER A 83 -7.64 9.20 -11.03
CA SER A 83 -7.26 8.82 -12.38
C SER A 83 -7.19 7.30 -12.47
N LYS A 84 -7.78 6.74 -13.53
CA LYS A 84 -7.67 5.30 -13.83
C LYS A 84 -6.39 5.07 -14.62
N PHE A 85 -5.59 4.11 -14.18
CA PHE A 85 -4.40 3.67 -14.88
C PHE A 85 -4.45 2.18 -15.15
N VAL A 86 -3.87 1.78 -16.28
CA VAL A 86 -3.70 0.36 -16.63
C VAL A 86 -2.50 -0.16 -15.85
N TRP A 87 -2.74 -1.13 -14.97
CA TRP A 87 -1.75 -1.64 -14.03
C TRP A 87 -0.52 -2.22 -14.72
N GLU A 88 -0.75 -2.92 -15.85
CA GLU A 88 0.29 -3.59 -16.62
C GLU A 88 1.36 -2.61 -17.14
N LYS A 89 0.94 -1.42 -17.61
CA LYS A 89 1.85 -0.39 -18.12
C LYS A 89 2.80 0.15 -17.04
N TYR A 90 2.32 0.26 -15.80
CA TYR A 90 3.14 0.76 -14.70
C TYR A 90 4.19 -0.26 -14.23
N ARG A 91 3.92 -1.56 -14.39
CA ARG A 91 4.89 -2.62 -14.04
C ARG A 91 6.12 -2.64 -14.95
N GLU A 92 6.04 -2.09 -16.15
CA GLU A 92 7.18 -2.01 -17.07
C GLU A 92 8.16 -0.87 -16.74
N LEU A 93 7.80 0.03 -15.80
CA LEU A 93 8.60 1.20 -15.43
C LEU A 93 9.53 0.99 -14.24
N SER A 94 9.56 -0.22 -13.66
CA SER A 94 10.29 -0.56 -12.43
C SER A 94 11.50 -1.46 -12.66
#